data_AF-A0A2H5YF80-F1
#
_entry.id   AF-A0A2H5YF80-F1
#
_cell.length_a   1.000
_cell.length_b   1.000
_cell.length_c   1.000
_cell.angle_alpha   90.00
_cell.angle_beta   90.00
_cell.angle_gamma   90.00
#
_symmetry.space_group_name_H-M   'P 1'
#
loop_
_entity.id
_entity.type
_entity.pdbx_description
1 polymer ?
#
loop_
_entity_poly.entity_id
_entity_poly.type
_entity_poly.pdbx_seq_one_letter_code
_entity_poly.pdbx_strand_id
1 'polypeptide(L)'
;MGRMVRKQLYIEKRQDEALRERARRLGVSEAALIRSAIDMAMGAAFWPWQDEEAWRQARVYMQKRQNMAAPQATRAWTREELYAQ
;
A
#
# COMPACT_ATOMS: atom_id res chain seq x y z
N MET A 1 6.17 -9.37 -9.82
CA MET A 1 6.47 -9.45 -8.37
C MET A 1 7.15 -10.78 -8.10
N GLY A 2 8.39 -10.76 -7.58
CA GLY A 2 9.12 -12.00 -7.26
C GLY A 2 8.52 -12.75 -6.07
N ARG A 3 8.96 -14.00 -5.87
CA ARG A 3 8.56 -14.84 -4.72
C ARG A 3 8.98 -14.17 -3.41
N MET A 4 8.01 -13.83 -2.55
CA MET A 4 8.28 -13.24 -1.24
C MET A 4 8.67 -14.33 -0.24
N VAL A 5 9.65 -14.05 0.61
CA VAL A 5 10.11 -14.96 1.68
C VAL A 5 9.81 -14.31 3.03
N ARG A 6 9.10 -15.01 3.92
CA ARG A 6 8.81 -14.53 5.28
C ARG A 6 10.11 -14.52 6.09
N LYS A 7 10.45 -13.36 6.66
CA LYS A 7 11.54 -13.20 7.62
C LYS A 7 10.96 -12.69 8.93
N GLN A 8 11.46 -13.18 10.05
CA GLN A 8 11.17 -12.67 11.39
C GLN A 8 12.42 -11.98 11.92
N LEU A 9 12.26 -10.79 12.50
CA LEU A 9 13.34 -9.95 12.98
C LEU A 9 12.95 -9.38 14.35
N TYR A 10 13.93 -9.29 15.24
CA TYR A 10 13.79 -8.55 16.50
C TYR A 10 14.35 -7.15 16.29
N ILE A 11 13.57 -6.14 16.68
CA ILE A 11 13.96 -4.73 16.66
C ILE A 11 13.68 -4.13 18.03
N GLU A 12 14.39 -3.05 18.33
CA GLU A 12 14.14 -2.31 19.56
C GLU A 12 12.77 -1.63 19.52
N LYS A 13 12.16 -1.41 20.69
CA LYS A 13 10.86 -0.71 20.81
C LYS A 13 10.85 0.65 20.10
N ARG A 14 11.94 1.42 20.22
CA ARG A 14 12.09 2.71 19.52
C ARG A 14 12.06 2.57 17.99
N GLN A 15 12.53 1.45 17.46
CA GLN A 15 12.55 1.18 16.02
C GLN A 15 11.15 0.80 15.53
N ASP A 16 10.38 0.02 16.31
CA ASP A 16 8.97 -0.29 16.01
C ASP A 16 8.12 0.98 15.95
N GLU A 17 8.28 1.87 16.94
CA GLU A 17 7.57 3.15 16.99
C GLU A 17 7.92 4.04 15.79
N ALA A 18 9.20 4.18 15.48
CA ALA A 18 9.67 4.95 14.34
C ALA A 18 9.20 4.36 13.00
N LEU A 19 9.20 3.03 12.88
CA LEU A 19 8.74 2.33 11.67
C LEU A 19 7.25 2.58 11.46
N ARG A 20 6.43 2.41 12.50
CA ARG A 20 4.98 2.63 12.46
C ARG A 20 4.64 4.07 12.10
N GLU A 21 5.28 5.03 12.75
CA GLU A 21 5.02 6.45 12.49
C GLU A 21 5.39 6.82 11.05
N ARG A 22 6.54 6.35 10.57
CA ARG A 22 7.03 6.66 9.23
C ARG A 22 6.20 5.99 8.14
N ALA A 23 5.80 4.73 8.34
CA ALA A 23 4.89 4.02 7.45
C ALA A 23 3.55 4.75 7.33
N ARG A 24 2.97 5.17 8.47
CA ARG A 24 1.73 5.97 8.50
C ARG A 24 1.88 7.30 7.77
N ARG A 25 2.97 8.04 8.02
CA ARG A 25 3.24 9.33 7.38
C ARG A 25 3.37 9.21 5.86
N LEU A 26 3.95 8.11 5.39
CA LEU A 26 4.12 7.81 3.97
C LEU A 26 2.88 7.15 3.34
N GLY A 27 1.88 6.75 4.13
CA GLY A 27 0.67 6.09 3.63
C GLY A 27 0.92 4.67 3.12
N VAL A 28 1.94 3.97 3.63
CA VAL A 28 2.34 2.62 3.19
C VAL A 28 2.38 1.65 4.35
N SER A 29 2.38 0.34 4.06
CA SER A 29 2.60 -0.68 5.10
C SER A 29 4.03 -0.68 5.62
N GLU A 30 4.22 -1.03 6.90
CA GLU A 30 5.54 -1.20 7.52
C GLU A 30 6.42 -2.20 6.74
N ALA A 31 5.83 -3.30 6.25
CA ALA A 31 6.55 -4.28 5.44
C ALA A 31 7.02 -3.72 4.09
N ALA A 32 6.26 -2.80 3.48
CA ALA A 32 6.68 -2.12 2.25
C ALA A 32 7.84 -1.14 2.51
N LEU A 33 7.78 -0.41 3.63
CA LEU A 33 8.85 0.47 4.08
C LEU A 33 10.14 -0.32 4.37
N ILE A 34 10.05 -1.47 5.05
CA ILE A 34 11.20 -2.35 5.30
C ILE A 34 11.82 -2.85 3.99
N ARG A 35 11.01 -3.33 3.03
CA ARG A 35 11.52 -3.79 1.74
C ARG A 35 12.27 -2.69 1.00
N SER A 36 11.69 -1.49 0.90
CA SER A 36 12.34 -0.35 0.24
C SER A 36 13.66 0.06 0.94
N ALA A 37 13.71 -0.01 2.27
CA ALA A 37 14.94 0.24 3.01
C ALA A 37 16.01 -0.82 2.73
N ILE A 38 15.63 -2.09 2.60
CA ILE A 38 16.54 -3.19 2.21
C ILE A 38 17.06 -2.95 0.79
N ASP A 39 16.18 -2.64 -0.16
CA ASP A 39 16.58 -2.38 -1.56
C ASP A 39 17.58 -1.21 -1.63
N MET A 40 17.29 -0.11 -0.94
CA MET A 40 18.18 1.06 -0.84
C MET A 40 19.54 0.71 -0.24
N ALA A 41 19.56 -0.07 0.85
CA ALA A 41 20.80 -0.51 1.49
C ALA A 41 21.64 -1.42 0.59
N MET A 42 21.01 -2.18 -0.31
CA MET A 42 21.68 -3.05 -1.27
C MET A 42 22.16 -2.31 -2.53
N GLY A 43 21.94 -0.98 -2.62
CA GLY A 43 22.24 -0.20 -3.82
C GLY A 43 21.35 -0.56 -5.01
N ALA A 44 20.33 -1.40 -4.81
CA ALA A 44 19.27 -1.60 -5.76
C ALA A 44 18.39 -0.35 -5.67
N ALA A 45 18.51 0.55 -6.63
CA ALA A 45 17.63 1.71 -6.73
C ALA A 45 16.19 1.24 -6.97
N PHE A 46 15.49 0.83 -5.92
CA PHE A 46 14.09 0.47 -5.95
C PHE A 46 13.34 1.46 -5.07
N TRP A 47 12.84 2.50 -5.73
CA TRP A 47 11.89 3.44 -5.14
C TRP A 47 10.49 3.13 -5.71
N PRO A 48 9.74 2.17 -5.14
CA PRO A 48 8.43 1.78 -5.67
C PRO A 48 7.32 2.82 -5.42
N TRP A 49 7.64 3.96 -4.82
CA TRP A 49 6.67 5.02 -4.50
C TRP A 49 6.53 6.09 -5.59
N GLN A 50 7.16 5.91 -6.74
CA GLN A 50 7.00 6.81 -7.88
C GLN A 50 6.92 6.05 -9.20
N ASP A 51 5.87 5.26 -9.40
CA ASP A 51 5.19 5.49 -10.67
C ASP A 51 4.27 6.70 -10.45
N GLU A 52 4.90 7.88 -10.41
CA GLU A 52 4.22 9.16 -10.22
C GLU A 52 3.17 9.37 -11.33
N GLU A 53 3.42 8.79 -12.51
CA GLU A 53 2.48 8.78 -13.63
C GLU A 53 1.28 7.89 -13.32
N ALA A 54 1.49 6.64 -12.86
CA ALA A 54 0.39 5.78 -12.43
C ALA A 54 -0.41 6.38 -11.25
N TRP A 55 0.26 7.04 -10.30
CA TRP A 55 -0.40 7.70 -9.18
C TRP A 55 -1.21 8.93 -9.61
N ARG A 56 -0.68 9.72 -10.55
CA ARG A 56 -1.40 10.84 -11.16
C ARG A 56 -2.61 10.35 -11.95
N GLN A 57 -2.45 9.29 -12.74
CA GLN A 57 -3.54 8.66 -13.49
C GLN A 57 -4.63 8.12 -12.55
N ALA A 58 -4.25 7.44 -11.47
CA ALA A 58 -5.18 6.98 -10.44
C ALA A 58 -5.93 8.14 -9.78
N ARG A 59 -5.24 9.23 -9.42
CA ARG A 59 -5.88 10.44 -8.87
C ARG A 59 -6.88 11.08 -9.83
N VAL A 60 -6.50 11.26 -11.10
CA VAL A 60 -7.39 11.81 -12.14
C VAL A 60 -8.61 10.90 -12.32
N TYR A 61 -8.42 9.59 -12.31
CA TYR A 61 -9.50 8.62 -12.40
C TYR A 61 -10.46 8.69 -11.20
N MET A 62 -9.95 8.75 -9.98
CA MET A 62 -10.75 8.86 -8.76
C MET A 62 -11.54 10.17 -8.73
N GLN A 63 -10.94 11.29 -9.16
CA GLN A 63 -11.59 12.59 -9.19
C GLN A 63 -12.70 12.63 -10.26
N LYS A 64 -12.47 12.04 -11.44
CA LYS A 64 -13.52 11.84 -12.46
C LYS A 64 -14.69 11.00 -11.93
N ARG A 65 -14.40 9.96 -11.12
CA ARG A 65 -15.41 9.08 -10.52
C ARG A 65 -16.20 9.74 -9.38
N GLN A 66 -15.58 10.59 -8.57
CA GLN A 66 -16.28 11.33 -7.50
C GLN A 66 -17.33 12.30 -8.05
N ASN A 67 -17.06 12.89 -9.21
CA ASN A 67 -17.97 13.82 -9.88
C ASN A 67 -19.08 13.12 -10.69
N MET A 68 -19.05 11.79 -10.79
CA MET A 68 -20.15 11.02 -11.38
C MET A 68 -21.15 10.68 -10.27
N ALA A 69 -22.43 11.05 -10.48
CA ALA A 69 -23.51 10.58 -9.63
C ALA A 69 -23.56 9.05 -9.71
N ALA A 70 -23.15 8.36 -8.64
CA ALA A 70 -23.35 6.93 -8.53
C ALA A 70 -24.86 6.68 -8.47
N PRO A 71 -25.42 5.77 -9.29
CA PRO A 71 -26.78 5.30 -9.06
C PRO A 71 -26.85 4.82 -7.62
N GLN A 72 -27.92 5.19 -6.91
CA GLN A 72 -28.20 4.67 -5.57
C GLN A 72 -28.62 3.20 -5.70
N ALA A 73 -27.70 2.37 -6.15
CA ALA A 73 -27.90 0.94 -6.30
C ALA A 73 -27.86 0.33 -4.91
N THR A 74 -28.98 -0.26 -4.52
CA THR A 74 -29.03 -1.18 -3.38
C THR A 74 -27.97 -2.26 -3.57
N ARG A 75 -27.24 -2.55 -2.50
CA ARG A 75 -26.13 -3.51 -2.49
C ARG A 75 -26.65 -4.87 -2.96
N ALA A 76 -26.14 -5.36 -4.09
CA ALA A 76 -26.63 -6.60 -4.73
C ALA A 76 -26.01 -7.88 -4.15
N TRP A 77 -25.12 -7.76 -3.17
CA TRP A 77 -24.36 -8.87 -2.60
C TRP A 77 -24.24 -8.70 -1.09
N THR A 78 -24.28 -9.84 -0.41
CA THR A 78 -24.02 -9.93 1.03
C THR A 78 -22.53 -10.12 1.30
N ARG A 79 -22.09 -9.84 2.53
CA ARG A 79 -20.67 -9.95 2.89
C ARG A 79 -20.22 -11.40 2.89
N GLU A 80 -21.09 -12.33 3.30
CA GLU A 80 -20.79 -13.76 3.33
C GLU A 80 -20.54 -14.34 1.94
N GLU A 81 -21.33 -13.95 0.94
CA GLU A 81 -21.17 -14.39 -0.46
C GLU A 81 -19.82 -14.00 -1.07
N LEU A 82 -19.24 -12.87 -0.63
CA LEU A 82 -18.00 -12.34 -1.20
C LEU A 82 -16.73 -13.06 -0.70
N TYR A 83 -16.82 -13.75 0.44
CA TYR A 83 -15.70 -14.48 1.06
C TYR A 83 -15.82 -16.00 0.90
N ALA A 84 -16.88 -16.49 0.28
CA ALA A 84 -17.12 -17.93 0.06
C ALA A 84 -16.44 -18.48 -1.22
N GLN A 85 -15.59 -17.69 -1.89
CA GLN A 85 -14.92 -18.05 -3.14
C GLN A 85 -13.41 -18.28 -2.97
#